data_AF-A0A6G0MNE1-F1
#
_entry.id   AF-A0A6G0MNE1-F1
#
_cell.length_a   1.000
_cell.length_b   1.000
_cell.length_c   1.000
_cell.angle_alpha   90.00
_cell.angle_beta   90.00
_cell.angle_gamma   90.00
#
_symmetry.space_group_name_H-M   'P 1'
#
loop_
_entity.id
_entity.type
_entity.pdbx_description
1 polymer ?
#
loop_
_entity_poly.entity_id
_entity_poly.type
_entity_poly.pdbx_seq_one_letter_code
_entity_poly.pdbx_strand_id
1 'polypeptide(L)' 'MSIPQPIFEVIRPPELSSWEHAALIEWYREWERYVEKIRHRCSTTGETFENVVATVKGSVKPKTLKNMATYVLK' A
#
# COMPACT_ATOMS: atom_id res chain seq x y z
N MET A 1 13.96 -32.70 11.76
CA MET A 1 13.93 -31.28 12.20
C MET A 1 12.66 -30.66 11.66
N SER A 2 11.85 -30.02 12.50
CA SER A 2 10.61 -29.35 12.07
C SER A 2 10.97 -27.98 11.50
N ILE A 3 10.58 -27.71 10.25
CA ILE A 3 10.72 -26.37 9.66
C ILE A 3 9.71 -25.47 10.37
N PRO A 4 10.13 -24.35 10.98
CA PRO A 4 9.19 -23.42 11.60
C PRO A 4 8.17 -22.97 10.56
N GLN A 5 6.88 -23.05 10.90
CA GLN A 5 5.83 -22.55 10.02
C GLN A 5 6.04 -21.04 9.81
N PRO A 6 6.03 -20.55 8.56
CA PRO A 6 6.18 -19.13 8.31
C PRO A 6 5.05 -18.35 9.00
N ILE A 7 5.39 -17.40 9.87
CA ILE A 7 4.43 -16.42 10.36
C ILE A 7 4.14 -15.49 9.19
N PHE A 8 2.99 -15.66 8.55
CA PHE A 8 2.55 -14.75 7.49
C PHE A 8 2.09 -13.44 8.13
N GLU A 9 2.98 -12.45 8.21
CA GLU A 9 2.57 -11.07 8.48
C GLU A 9 1.68 -10.60 7.32
N VAL A 10 0.45 -10.19 7.64
CA VAL A 10 -0.45 -9.63 6.64
C VAL A 10 0.07 -8.25 6.24
N ILE A 11 0.73 -8.17 5.08
CA ILE A 11 1.20 -6.92 4.48
C ILE A 11 -0.02 -6.15 3.96
N ARG A 12 -0.44 -5.11 4.69
CA ARG A 12 -1.57 -4.25 4.30
C ARG A 12 -1.09 -2.95 3.66
N PRO A 13 -1.75 -2.47 2.60
CA PRO A 13 -1.46 -1.16 2.05
C PRO A 13 -1.86 -0.06 3.05
N PRO A 14 -1.12 1.06 3.10
CA PRO A 14 -1.51 2.21 3.92
C PRO A 14 -2.78 2.86 3.35
N GLU A 15 -3.58 3.47 4.22
CA GLU A 15 -4.81 4.16 3.85
C GLU A 15 -4.62 5.69 3.93
N LEU A 16 -4.81 6.39 2.81
CA LEU A 16 -4.75 7.84 2.78
C LEU A 16 -6.09 8.42 3.25
N SER A 17 -6.08 8.90 4.49
CA SER A 17 -7.28 9.37 5.18
C SER A 17 -7.56 10.86 5.04
N SER A 18 -6.54 11.67 4.72
CA SER A 18 -6.62 13.12 4.53
C SER A 18 -5.71 13.56 3.38
N TRP A 19 -5.98 14.74 2.80
CA TRP A 19 -5.16 15.36 1.76
C TRP A 19 -4.22 16.45 2.31
N GLU A 20 -4.07 16.52 3.63
CA GLU A 20 -3.11 17.41 4.28
C GLU A 20 -1.67 16.98 4.00
N HIS A 21 -0.75 17.96 3.95
CA HIS A 21 0.65 17.71 3.64
C HIS A 21 1.31 16.66 4.56
N ALA A 22 1.02 16.71 5.86
CA ALA A 22 1.55 15.75 6.82
C ALA A 22 1.06 14.32 6.53
N ALA A 23 -0.24 14.16 6.27
CA ALA A 23 -0.84 12.86 5.93
C ALA A 23 -0.27 12.29 4.62
N LEU A 24 0.03 13.15 3.65
CA LEU A 24 0.67 12.75 2.39
C LEU A 24 2.09 12.26 2.59
N ILE A 25 2.90 12.96 3.38
CA ILE A 25 4.28 12.53 3.68
C ILE A 25 4.27 11.19 4.41
N GLU A 26 3.41 11.05 5.42
CA GLU A 26 3.30 9.80 6.19
C GLU A 26 2.86 8.65 5.30
N TRP A 27 1.78 8.84 4.52
CA TRP A 27 1.29 7.83 3.60
C TRP A 27 2.34 7.42 2.55
N TYR A 28 3.09 8.39 2.00
CA TYR A 28 4.15 8.11 1.03
C TYR A 28 5.25 7.21 1.62
N ARG A 29 5.71 7.50 2.84
CA ARG A 29 6.71 6.69 3.54
C ARG A 29 6.20 5.27 3.82
N GLU A 30 4.96 5.14 4.27
CA GLU A 30 4.36 3.82 4.50
C GLU A 30 4.10 3.07 3.19
N TRP A 31 3.83 3.79 2.09
CA TRP A 31 3.63 3.21 0.77
C TRP A 31 4.93 2.61 0.22
N GLU A 32 6.06 3.31 0.36
CA GLU A 32 7.38 2.79 -0.01
C GLU A 32 7.72 1.52 0.78
N ARG A 33 7.47 1.52 2.10
CA ARG A 33 7.66 0.33 2.96
C ARG A 33 6.74 -0.83 2.54
N TYR A 34 5.49 -0.55 2.21
CA TYR A 34 4.54 -1.54 1.73
C TYR A 34 5.00 -2.17 0.41
N VAL A 35 5.40 -1.35 -0.57
CA VAL A 35 5.88 -1.82 -1.87
C VAL A 35 7.11 -2.71 -1.70
N GLU A 36 8.05 -2.31 -0.85
CA GLU A 36 9.26 -3.11 -0.58
C GLU A 36 8.91 -4.48 0.00
N LYS A 37 8.02 -4.53 1.01
CA LYS A 37 7.53 -5.79 1.58
C LYS A 37 6.84 -6.67 0.54
N ILE A 38 6.03 -6.10 -0.34
CA ILE A 38 5.36 -6.87 -1.41
C ILE A 38 6.37 -7.40 -2.43
N ARG A 39 7.38 -6.61 -2.83
CA ARG A 39 8.46 -7.07 -3.73
C ARG A 39 9.23 -8.23 -3.12
N HIS A 40 9.58 -8.14 -1.84
CA HIS A 40 10.25 -9.22 -1.12
C HIS A 40 9.39 -10.48 -1.01
N ARG A 41 8.07 -10.34 -0.80
CA ARG A 41 7.15 -11.48 -0.84
C ARG A 41 7.15 -12.13 -2.22
N CYS A 42 7.00 -11.35 -3.29
CA CYS A 42 6.97 -11.84 -4.66
C CYS A 42 8.26 -12.58 -5.04
N SER A 43 9.43 -12.11 -4.59
CA SER A 43 10.69 -12.81 -4.84
C SER A 43 10.79 -14.15 -4.10
N THR A 44 10.07 -14.32 -2.99
CA THR A 44 10.03 -15.55 -2.19
C THR A 44 8.95 -16.53 -2.68
N THR A 45 7.78 -16.03 -3.10
CA THR A 45 6.61 -16.83 -3.48
C THR A 45 6.51 -17.11 -4.98
N GLY A 46 7.19 -16.32 -5.81
CA GLY A 46 7.04 -16.33 -7.27
C GLY A 46 5.76 -15.63 -7.75
N GLU A 47 5.03 -14.93 -6.88
CA GLU A 47 3.88 -14.11 -7.27
C GLU A 47 4.29 -12.98 -8.23
N THR A 48 3.42 -12.64 -9.17
CA THR A 48 3.60 -11.46 -10.02
C THR A 48 3.23 -10.20 -9.24
N PHE A 49 4.18 -9.25 -9.11
CA PHE A 49 4.03 -8.04 -8.30
C PHE A 49 2.77 -7.23 -8.65
N GLU A 50 2.49 -7.05 -9.94
CA GLU A 50 1.37 -6.28 -10.47
C GLU A 50 0.01 -6.86 -10.06
N ASN A 51 -0.05 -8.19 -9.83
CA ASN A 51 -1.28 -8.86 -9.43
C ASN A 51 -1.59 -8.73 -7.94
N VAL A 52 -0.58 -8.39 -7.13
CA VAL A 52 -0.68 -8.44 -5.67
C VAL A 52 -0.51 -7.09 -4.97
N VAL A 53 0.11 -6.12 -5.65
CA VAL A 53 0.24 -4.76 -5.13
C VAL A 53 -1.13 -4.06 -5.17
N ALA A 54 -1.45 -3.33 -4.11
CA ALA A 54 -2.62 -2.47 -4.10
C ALA A 54 -2.46 -1.34 -5.13
N THR A 55 -3.59 -0.81 -5.60
CA THR A 55 -3.55 0.43 -6.39
C THR A 55 -3.53 1.62 -5.47
N VAL A 56 -2.83 2.70 -5.85
CA VAL A 56 -2.86 3.97 -5.11
C VAL A 56 -4.31 4.41 -4.88
N LYS A 57 -5.16 4.35 -5.91
CA LYS A 57 -6.58 4.68 -5.81
C LYS A 57 -7.32 3.84 -4.77
N GLY A 58 -7.06 2.53 -4.72
CA GLY A 58 -7.65 1.62 -3.74
C GLY A 58 -7.19 1.87 -2.31
N SER A 59 -6.08 2.58 -2.15
CA SER A 59 -5.52 3.00 -0.87
C SER A 59 -5.97 4.38 -0.40
N VAL A 60 -6.85 5.07 -1.13
CA VAL A 60 -7.37 6.38 -0.72
C VAL A 60 -8.79 6.24 -0.19
N LYS A 61 -9.09 6.85 0.97
CA LYS A 61 -10.47 6.88 1.49
C LYS A 61 -11.43 7.50 0.47
N PRO A 62 -12.65 6.98 0.30
CA PRO A 62 -13.61 7.52 -0.67
C PRO A 62 -13.86 9.03 -0.56
N LYS A 63 -13.92 9.55 0.68
CA LYS A 63 -14.08 11.00 0.94
C LYS A 63 -12.88 11.81 0.42
N THR A 64 -11.67 11.36 0.71
CA THR A 64 -10.42 12.00 0.26
C THR A 64 -10.28 11.90 -1.25
N LEU A 65 -10.59 10.74 -1.84
CA LEU A 65 -10.56 10.54 -3.28
C LEU A 65 -11.52 11.49 -4.01
N LYS A 66 -12.74 11.68 -3.48
CA LYS A 66 -13.70 12.65 -4.03
C LYS A 66 -13.15 14.07 -3.98
N ASN A 67 -12.50 14.46 -2.88
CA ASN A 67 -11.87 15.77 -2.76
C ASN A 67 -10.75 15.97 -3.80
N MET A 68 -9.85 15.00 -3.94
CA MET A 68 -8.78 15.04 -4.94
C MET A 68 -9.32 15.16 -6.36
N ALA A 69 -10.32 14.35 -6.72
CA ALA A 69 -10.94 14.37 -8.04
C ALA A 69 -11.63 15.71 -8.35
N THR A 70 -12.17 16.38 -7.33
CA THR A 70 -12.88 17.65 -7.51
C THR A 70 -11.92 18.85 -7.63
N TYR A 71 -10.84 18.85 -6.84
CA TYR A 71 -10.03 20.06 -6.63
C TYR A 71 -8.60 19.97 -7.19
N VAL A 72 -8.09 18.78 -7.50
CA VAL A 72 -6.67 18.57 -7.88
C VAL A 72 -6.51 18.02 -9.30
N LEU A 73 -7.34 17.05 -9.69
CA LEU A 73 -7.19 16.31 -10.96
C LEU A 73 -7.97 16.92 -12.14
N LYS A 74 -8.18 18.24 -12.16
CA LYS A 74 -8.86 18.92 -13.27
C LYS A 74 -8.02 18.97 -14.53
#